data_AF-A0A373P5H0-F1
#
_entry.id   AF-A0A373P5H0-F1
#
_cell.length_a   1.000
_cell.length_b   1.000
_cell.length_c   1.000
_cell.angle_alpha   90.00
_cell.angle_beta   90.00
_cell.angle_gamma   90.00
#
_symmetry.space_group_name_H-M   'P 1'
#
loop_
_entity.id
_entity.type
_entity.pdbx_description
1 polymer ?
#
loop_
_entity_poly.entity_id
_entity_poly.type
_entity_poly.pdbx_seq_one_letter_code
_entity_poly.pdbx_strand_id
1 'polypeptide(L)'
;MRVYEKISSLKTKLQNLTRNIKNCQKDQTFHFSPFSRKQKQVLTWWCKDSPVHDKDGIIADGAIRSGKTVSMSLSFVMWAMSTFNGQNFAMCGKTIGSFRRNVLFWLKLMLKSRGYSVTDRRADNLILIRKGDAENYFYIFGGKDERSQDLIQGITLAGVFFDEVALMPESFVNQATGRCSVEGSKFWFNCNPDGPYHWFKLNWIDKRKEKQLLYLHFTMDDNLSLSEKIKTRYRNMYTGVFYKRYILGLWAMAEGIIYDMFSEAQHVKDPSLFEKLLLDSNRYVSCDYGTQNATVFLLWEKGTDGVWYCTKEYYYSGREEGKQKTDAEYADDLENWLDKMEIRAIIVDPAAASFIAELRKRGFKIIKAKNDVEDGIRLVATKLNLQKIVFSTACINTIKEFASYIWDKKAAENGEDKPVKQYDHAMDAVRYFVYTILGERPRLNRKVKGGI
;
A
#
# COMPACT_ATOMS: atom_id res chain seq x y z
N MET A 1 10.73 -59.85 -17.15
CA MET A 1 10.27 -59.33 -15.84
C MET A 1 10.65 -57.86 -15.58
N ARG A 2 11.91 -57.43 -15.71
CA ARG A 2 12.35 -56.04 -15.39
C ARG A 2 11.67 -54.88 -16.14
N VAL A 3 11.20 -55.07 -17.37
CA VAL A 3 10.58 -54.00 -18.18
C VAL A 3 9.12 -53.74 -17.77
N TYR A 4 8.38 -54.81 -17.46
CA TYR A 4 6.99 -54.73 -17.00
C TYR A 4 6.88 -54.04 -15.63
N GLU A 5 7.82 -54.31 -14.72
CA GLU A 5 7.90 -53.64 -13.41
C GLU A 5 8.21 -52.15 -13.55
N LYS A 6 9.10 -51.76 -14.48
CA LYS A 6 9.40 -50.35 -14.78
C LYS A 6 8.19 -49.60 -15.35
N ILE A 7 7.44 -50.22 -16.25
CA ILE A 7 6.23 -49.61 -16.85
C ILE A 7 5.13 -49.48 -15.79
N SER A 8 4.95 -50.48 -14.93
CA SER A 8 4.00 -50.44 -13.82
C SER A 8 4.34 -49.32 -12.83
N SER A 9 5.62 -49.24 -12.42
CA SER A 9 6.16 -48.18 -11.55
C SER A 9 5.95 -46.77 -12.14
N LEU A 10 6.16 -46.60 -13.44
CA LEU A 10 5.93 -45.34 -14.14
C LEU A 10 4.44 -44.97 -14.18
N LYS A 11 3.54 -45.93 -14.46
CA LYS A 11 2.09 -45.71 -14.42
C LYS A 11 1.62 -45.31 -13.02
N THR A 12 2.11 -45.96 -11.97
CA THR A 12 1.78 -45.62 -10.58
C THR A 12 2.31 -44.25 -10.19
N LYS A 13 3.54 -43.89 -10.61
CA LYS A 13 4.08 -42.54 -10.41
C LYS A 13 3.26 -41.47 -11.14
N LEU A 14 2.85 -41.75 -12.38
CA LEU A 14 2.01 -40.85 -13.17
C LEU A 14 0.64 -40.64 -12.50
N GLN A 15 -0.01 -41.72 -12.08
CA GLN A 15 -1.30 -41.68 -11.37
C GLN A 15 -1.20 -40.95 -10.02
N ASN A 16 -0.11 -41.16 -9.27
CA ASN A 16 0.14 -40.43 -8.03
C ASN A 16 0.42 -38.94 -8.27
N LEU A 17 1.12 -38.59 -9.36
CA LEU A 17 1.28 -37.21 -9.81
C LEU A 17 -0.07 -36.58 -10.21
N THR A 18 -0.90 -37.27 -10.99
CA THR A 18 -2.23 -36.79 -11.38
C THR A 18 -3.17 -36.64 -10.18
N ARG A 19 -3.10 -37.57 -9.21
CA ARG A 19 -3.86 -37.52 -7.96
C ARG A 19 -3.37 -36.42 -7.03
N ASN A 20 -2.05 -36.19 -6.95
CA ASN A 20 -1.47 -35.08 -6.19
C ASN A 20 -1.75 -33.71 -6.84
N ILE A 21 -1.82 -33.64 -8.18
CA ILE A 21 -2.27 -32.45 -8.92
C ILE A 21 -3.76 -32.18 -8.61
N LYS A 22 -4.62 -33.22 -8.65
CA LYS A 22 -6.04 -33.11 -8.26
C LYS A 22 -6.22 -32.73 -6.80
N ASN A 23 -5.37 -33.20 -5.88
CA ASN A 23 -5.44 -32.84 -4.46
C ASN A 23 -4.84 -31.46 -4.15
N CYS A 24 -3.86 -30.99 -4.93
CA CYS A 24 -3.38 -29.60 -4.89
C CYS A 24 -4.37 -28.61 -5.53
N GLN A 25 -5.23 -29.09 -6.43
CA GLN A 25 -6.42 -28.40 -6.96
C GLN A 25 -7.67 -28.69 -6.12
N LYS A 26 -7.59 -28.57 -4.79
CA LYS A 26 -8.79 -28.07 -4.10
C LYS A 26 -8.97 -26.64 -4.57
N ASP A 27 -9.72 -26.47 -5.65
CA ASP A 27 -10.03 -25.18 -6.26
C ASP A 27 -10.42 -24.21 -5.14
N GLN A 28 -9.59 -23.19 -4.93
CA GLN A 28 -10.03 -22.03 -4.17
C GLN A 28 -11.11 -21.35 -5.02
N THR A 29 -12.35 -21.78 -4.85
CA THR A 29 -13.52 -21.18 -5.47
C THR A 29 -13.74 -19.82 -4.83
N PHE A 30 -13.72 -18.76 -5.64
CA PHE A 30 -14.07 -17.43 -5.17
C PHE A 30 -15.58 -17.37 -4.94
N HIS A 31 -16.00 -17.09 -3.71
CA HIS A 31 -17.40 -16.91 -3.35
C HIS A 31 -17.75 -15.43 -3.35
N PHE A 32 -18.70 -15.03 -4.20
CA PHE A 32 -19.20 -13.66 -4.25
C PHE A 32 -20.25 -13.45 -3.16
N SER A 33 -20.14 -12.34 -2.41
CA SER A 33 -21.33 -11.75 -1.79
C SER A 33 -22.19 -11.09 -2.86
N PRO A 34 -23.48 -10.85 -2.56
CA PRO A 34 -24.33 -10.02 -3.39
C PRO A 34 -23.65 -8.67 -3.70
N PHE A 35 -23.65 -8.28 -4.96
CA PHE A 35 -23.17 -6.97 -5.37
C PHE A 35 -24.17 -5.87 -4.96
N SER A 36 -23.66 -4.78 -4.40
CA SER A 36 -24.45 -3.57 -4.15
C SER A 36 -24.89 -2.90 -5.45
N ARG A 37 -25.80 -1.93 -5.34
CA ARG A 37 -26.27 -1.15 -6.50
C ARG A 37 -25.11 -0.49 -7.26
N LYS A 38 -24.16 0.15 -6.56
CA LYS A 38 -23.00 0.78 -7.22
C LYS A 38 -22.06 -0.23 -7.86
N GLN A 39 -21.82 -1.37 -7.21
CA GLN A 39 -21.03 -2.45 -7.82
C GLN A 39 -21.69 -2.99 -9.09
N LYS A 40 -23.03 -3.13 -9.10
CA LYS A 40 -23.78 -3.50 -10.30
C LYS A 40 -23.66 -2.44 -11.40
N GLN A 41 -23.75 -1.15 -11.07
CA GLN A 41 -23.54 -0.07 -12.02
C GLN A 41 -22.15 -0.16 -12.68
N VAL A 42 -21.09 -0.40 -11.89
CA VAL A 42 -19.74 -0.64 -12.44
C VAL A 42 -19.71 -1.86 -13.36
N LEU A 43 -20.40 -2.95 -13.01
CA LEU A 43 -20.41 -4.18 -13.78
C LEU A 43 -21.16 -4.08 -15.12
N THR A 44 -22.12 -3.16 -15.25
CA THR A 44 -23.06 -3.15 -16.38
C THR A 44 -23.12 -1.86 -17.18
N TRP A 45 -22.40 -0.80 -16.79
CA TRP A 45 -22.54 0.51 -17.46
C TRP A 45 -22.22 0.48 -18.96
N TRP A 46 -21.33 -0.43 -19.38
CA TRP A 46 -20.85 -0.60 -20.75
C TRP A 46 -21.69 -1.56 -21.60
N CYS A 47 -22.68 -2.24 -21.00
CA CYS A 47 -23.56 -3.14 -21.75
C CYS A 47 -24.43 -2.34 -22.73
N LYS A 48 -24.75 -2.90 -23.91
CA LYS A 48 -25.51 -2.19 -24.97
C LYS A 48 -26.84 -1.58 -24.49
N ASP A 49 -27.54 -2.27 -23.60
CA ASP A 49 -28.83 -1.82 -23.06
C ASP A 49 -28.70 -0.75 -21.96
N SER A 50 -27.47 -0.43 -21.54
CA SER A 50 -27.21 0.62 -20.56
C SER A 50 -27.38 2.00 -21.21
N PRO A 51 -28.10 2.95 -20.58
CA PRO A 51 -28.28 4.29 -21.12
C PRO A 51 -26.99 5.14 -21.09
N VAL A 52 -25.89 4.60 -20.58
CA VAL A 52 -24.60 5.28 -20.44
C VAL A 52 -23.44 4.52 -21.09
N HIS A 53 -23.74 3.55 -21.96
CA HIS A 53 -22.73 2.70 -22.62
C HIS A 53 -21.83 3.47 -23.60
N ASP A 54 -22.29 4.63 -24.06
CA ASP A 54 -21.60 5.54 -24.96
C ASP A 54 -20.45 6.29 -24.28
N LYS A 55 -20.46 6.44 -22.95
CA LYS A 55 -19.42 7.12 -22.18
C LYS A 55 -18.03 6.56 -22.43
N ASP A 56 -17.01 7.42 -22.44
CA ASP A 56 -15.62 7.05 -22.77
C ASP A 56 -14.90 6.34 -21.64
N GLY A 57 -15.50 6.32 -20.45
CA GLY A 57 -14.91 5.64 -19.31
C GLY A 57 -15.66 5.86 -18.02
N ILE A 58 -15.07 5.36 -16.95
CA ILE A 58 -15.63 5.43 -15.60
C ILE A 58 -14.54 5.72 -14.57
N ILE A 59 -14.87 6.60 -13.63
CA ILE A 59 -14.10 6.88 -12.43
C ILE A 59 -14.88 6.34 -11.22
N ALA A 60 -14.24 5.51 -10.42
CA ALA A 60 -14.72 5.07 -9.12
C ALA A 60 -13.76 5.54 -8.02
N ASP A 61 -14.17 6.48 -7.19
CA ASP A 61 -13.36 6.93 -6.05
C ASP A 61 -14.02 6.57 -4.70
N GLY A 62 -13.37 6.97 -3.61
CA GLY A 62 -13.97 6.98 -2.28
C GLY A 62 -13.30 6.04 -1.28
N ALA A 63 -14.06 5.58 -0.30
CA ALA A 63 -13.54 4.93 0.90
C ALA A 63 -12.72 3.65 0.61
N ILE A 64 -11.86 3.28 1.55
CA ILE A 64 -11.22 1.94 1.56
C ILE A 64 -12.27 0.87 1.77
N ARG A 65 -11.94 -0.38 1.37
CA ARG A 65 -12.78 -1.56 1.64
C ARG A 65 -14.23 -1.45 1.15
N SER A 66 -14.49 -0.58 0.18
CA SER A 66 -15.81 -0.34 -0.42
C SER A 66 -16.16 -1.32 -1.56
N GLY A 67 -15.30 -2.28 -1.85
CA GLY A 67 -15.53 -3.27 -2.91
C GLY A 67 -15.36 -2.75 -4.35
N LYS A 68 -14.90 -1.50 -4.52
CA LYS A 68 -14.67 -0.84 -5.82
C LYS A 68 -13.71 -1.61 -6.72
N THR A 69 -12.49 -1.88 -6.26
CA THR A 69 -11.43 -2.61 -7.02
C THR A 69 -11.90 -3.97 -7.55
N VAL A 70 -12.60 -4.74 -6.72
CA VAL A 70 -13.08 -6.08 -7.07
C VAL A 70 -14.10 -6.01 -8.22
N SER A 71 -15.13 -5.16 -8.08
CA SER A 71 -16.15 -5.00 -9.11
C SER A 71 -15.58 -4.43 -10.42
N MET A 72 -14.67 -3.45 -10.31
CA MET A 72 -14.14 -2.72 -11.45
C MET A 72 -13.14 -3.54 -12.27
N SER A 73 -12.21 -4.24 -11.62
CA SER A 73 -11.26 -5.12 -12.32
C SER A 73 -11.94 -6.29 -13.02
N LEU A 74 -12.97 -6.88 -12.41
CA LEU A 74 -13.78 -7.91 -13.04
C LEU A 74 -14.56 -7.35 -14.24
N SER A 75 -15.21 -6.19 -14.06
CA SER A 75 -15.97 -5.54 -15.13
C SER A 75 -15.11 -5.17 -16.33
N PHE A 76 -13.90 -4.65 -16.09
CA PHE A 76 -12.95 -4.30 -17.15
C PHE A 76 -12.63 -5.50 -18.04
N VAL A 77 -12.31 -6.65 -17.44
CA VAL A 77 -12.05 -7.87 -18.22
C VAL A 77 -13.32 -8.38 -18.90
N MET A 78 -14.48 -8.33 -18.25
CA MET A 78 -15.74 -8.75 -18.87
C MET A 78 -16.07 -7.92 -20.11
N TRP A 79 -15.95 -6.59 -20.01
CA TRP A 79 -16.13 -5.65 -21.12
C TRP A 79 -15.12 -5.90 -22.25
N ALA A 80 -13.85 -6.01 -21.92
CA ALA A 80 -12.78 -6.25 -22.90
C ALA A 80 -13.05 -7.54 -23.70
N MET A 81 -13.37 -8.62 -22.99
CA MET A 81 -13.62 -9.93 -23.58
C MET A 81 -14.95 -10.06 -24.31
N SER A 82 -15.94 -9.19 -24.05
CA SER A 82 -17.21 -9.19 -24.78
C SER A 82 -17.18 -8.31 -26.04
N THR A 83 -16.23 -7.38 -26.11
CA THR A 83 -16.21 -6.31 -27.12
C THR A 83 -15.10 -6.52 -28.14
N PHE A 84 -13.97 -7.11 -27.72
CA PHE A 84 -12.77 -7.22 -28.54
C PHE A 84 -12.25 -8.66 -28.63
N ASN A 85 -11.50 -8.92 -29.69
CA ASN A 85 -10.75 -10.16 -29.88
C ASN A 85 -9.37 -9.84 -30.49
N GLY A 86 -8.31 -10.46 -29.98
CA GLY A 86 -6.93 -10.26 -30.41
C GLY A 86 -6.34 -8.89 -30.05
N GLN A 87 -6.91 -8.17 -29.08
CA GLN A 87 -6.51 -6.81 -28.71
C GLN A 87 -5.66 -6.73 -27.44
N ASN A 88 -4.93 -5.62 -27.31
CA ASN A 88 -4.10 -5.32 -26.14
C ASN A 88 -4.81 -4.37 -25.18
N PHE A 89 -4.68 -4.64 -23.89
CA PHE A 89 -5.20 -3.83 -22.79
C PHE A 89 -4.09 -3.58 -21.77
N ALA A 90 -4.19 -2.46 -21.05
CA ALA A 90 -3.29 -2.15 -19.96
C ALA A 90 -4.00 -2.21 -18.60
N MET A 91 -3.31 -2.75 -17.60
CA MET A 91 -3.72 -2.76 -16.21
C MET A 91 -2.58 -2.20 -15.36
N CYS A 92 -2.81 -1.05 -14.74
CA CYS A 92 -1.80 -0.23 -14.12
C CYS A 92 -2.03 -0.15 -12.60
N GLY A 93 -0.94 -0.21 -11.81
CA GLY A 93 -0.93 0.07 -10.36
C GLY A 93 0.31 0.88 -9.95
N LYS A 94 0.39 1.39 -8.72
CA LYS A 94 1.60 2.10 -8.20
C LYS A 94 2.88 1.29 -8.44
N THR A 95 2.82 -0.03 -8.23
CA THR A 95 3.87 -0.97 -8.62
C THR A 95 3.25 -2.26 -9.15
N ILE A 96 3.95 -2.94 -10.05
CA ILE A 96 3.56 -4.27 -10.56
C ILE A 96 3.36 -5.26 -9.40
N GLY A 97 4.27 -5.22 -8.42
CA GLY A 97 4.20 -6.07 -7.23
C GLY A 97 2.94 -5.84 -6.40
N SER A 98 2.54 -4.59 -6.17
CA SER A 98 1.29 -4.26 -5.45
C SER A 98 0.07 -4.69 -6.26
N PHE A 99 0.03 -4.34 -7.55
CA PHE A 99 -1.08 -4.66 -8.45
C PHE A 99 -1.33 -6.17 -8.52
N ARG A 100 -0.26 -6.97 -8.65
CA ARG A 100 -0.37 -8.43 -8.71
C ARG A 100 -0.98 -9.03 -7.43
N ARG A 101 -0.70 -8.44 -6.27
CA ARG A 101 -1.23 -8.90 -4.98
C ARG A 101 -2.66 -8.45 -4.73
N ASN A 102 -2.94 -7.16 -4.94
CA ASN A 102 -4.19 -6.54 -4.53
C ASN A 102 -5.32 -6.73 -5.55
N VAL A 103 -4.97 -6.84 -6.83
CA VAL A 103 -5.95 -6.94 -7.93
C VAL A 103 -5.85 -8.29 -8.62
N LEU A 104 -4.71 -8.57 -9.28
CA LEU A 104 -4.62 -9.70 -10.21
C LEU A 104 -4.86 -11.05 -9.53
N PHE A 105 -4.34 -11.25 -8.32
CA PHE A 105 -4.51 -12.50 -7.59
C PHE A 105 -6.00 -12.87 -7.47
N TRP A 106 -6.81 -11.94 -6.99
CA TRP A 106 -8.26 -12.14 -6.84
C TRP A 106 -8.97 -12.20 -8.18
N LEU A 107 -8.61 -11.33 -9.12
CA LEU A 107 -9.19 -11.31 -10.47
C LEU A 107 -9.04 -12.68 -11.16
N LYS A 108 -7.87 -13.32 -11.08
CA LYS A 108 -7.66 -14.65 -11.65
C LYS A 108 -8.61 -15.71 -11.08
N LEU A 109 -8.87 -15.67 -9.77
CA LEU A 109 -9.82 -16.59 -9.13
C LEU A 109 -11.25 -16.31 -9.58
N MET A 110 -11.64 -15.03 -9.62
CA MET A 110 -12.96 -14.60 -10.09
C MET A 110 -13.24 -15.01 -11.53
N LEU A 111 -12.26 -14.83 -12.43
CA LEU A 111 -12.36 -15.19 -13.84
C LEU A 111 -12.46 -16.71 -14.03
N LYS A 112 -11.60 -17.49 -13.37
CA LYS A 112 -11.66 -18.96 -13.42
C LYS A 112 -13.02 -19.50 -12.96
N SER A 113 -13.59 -18.93 -11.89
CA SER A 113 -14.93 -19.31 -11.42
C SER A 113 -16.07 -19.02 -12.42
N ARG A 114 -15.80 -18.20 -13.45
CA ARG A 114 -16.74 -17.83 -14.53
C ARG A 114 -16.40 -18.47 -15.88
N GLY A 115 -15.56 -19.51 -15.88
CA GLY A 115 -15.20 -20.23 -17.10
C GLY A 115 -14.21 -19.50 -18.02
N TYR A 116 -13.52 -18.47 -17.52
CA TYR A 116 -12.39 -17.89 -18.27
C TYR A 116 -11.13 -18.72 -18.06
N SER A 117 -10.35 -18.90 -19.13
CA SER A 117 -8.97 -19.38 -19.04
C SER A 117 -8.02 -18.21 -18.86
N VAL A 118 -7.04 -18.34 -17.98
CA VAL A 118 -6.07 -17.27 -17.67
C VAL A 118 -4.65 -17.83 -17.62
N THR A 119 -3.78 -17.30 -18.49
CA THR A 119 -2.35 -17.63 -18.56
C THR A 119 -1.52 -16.42 -18.15
N ASP A 120 -0.69 -16.56 -17.12
CA ASP A 120 0.11 -15.48 -16.54
C ASP A 120 1.58 -15.61 -16.97
N ARG A 121 2.00 -14.83 -17.98
CA ARG A 121 3.39 -14.73 -18.43
C ARG A 121 4.12 -13.70 -17.58
N ARG A 122 4.66 -14.18 -16.46
CA ARG A 122 5.24 -13.31 -15.43
C ARG A 122 6.45 -12.50 -15.91
N ALA A 123 7.32 -13.09 -16.73
CA ALA A 123 8.51 -12.41 -17.25
C ALA A 123 8.14 -11.18 -18.09
N ASP A 124 7.06 -11.29 -18.87
CA ASP A 124 6.59 -10.26 -19.79
C ASP A 124 5.59 -9.29 -19.15
N ASN A 125 5.24 -9.52 -17.87
CA ASN A 125 4.13 -8.84 -17.20
C ASN A 125 2.80 -8.88 -18.00
N LEU A 126 2.54 -10.00 -18.69
CA LEU A 126 1.41 -10.16 -19.59
C LEU A 126 0.45 -11.27 -19.11
N ILE A 127 -0.85 -11.01 -19.18
CA ILE A 127 -1.90 -11.97 -18.90
C ILE A 127 -2.72 -12.21 -20.17
N LEU A 128 -2.81 -13.48 -20.58
CA LEU A 128 -3.69 -13.89 -21.69
C LEU A 128 -4.98 -14.41 -21.09
N ILE A 129 -6.10 -13.85 -21.53
CA ILE A 129 -7.43 -14.24 -21.03
C ILE A 129 -8.25 -14.74 -22.21
N ARG A 130 -8.83 -15.94 -22.07
CA ARG A 130 -9.72 -16.54 -23.08
C ARG A 130 -11.09 -16.85 -22.51
N LYS A 131 -12.12 -16.71 -23.34
CA LYS A 131 -13.47 -17.21 -23.08
C LYS A 131 -14.17 -17.52 -24.40
N GLY A 132 -14.54 -18.79 -24.59
CA GLY A 132 -14.96 -19.27 -25.91
C GLY A 132 -13.85 -19.03 -26.93
N ASP A 133 -14.19 -18.45 -28.08
CA ASP A 133 -13.25 -18.17 -29.18
C ASP A 133 -12.52 -16.83 -29.04
N ALA A 134 -12.86 -16.02 -28.03
CA ALA A 134 -12.21 -14.74 -27.79
C ALA A 134 -10.94 -14.91 -26.94
N GLU A 135 -9.84 -14.29 -27.38
CA GLU A 135 -8.58 -14.13 -26.65
C GLU A 135 -8.13 -12.67 -26.68
N ASN A 136 -7.74 -12.09 -25.53
CA ASN A 136 -7.10 -10.76 -25.47
C ASN A 136 -5.88 -10.77 -24.54
N TYR A 137 -5.05 -9.73 -24.68
CA TYR A 137 -3.75 -9.57 -24.03
C TYR A 137 -3.78 -8.41 -23.03
N PHE A 138 -3.54 -8.69 -21.74
CA PHE A 138 -3.59 -7.70 -20.67
C PHE A 138 -2.20 -7.49 -20.06
N TYR A 139 -1.56 -6.39 -20.43
CA TYR A 139 -0.24 -5.99 -19.94
C TYR A 139 -0.35 -5.29 -18.58
N ILE A 140 0.58 -5.61 -17.67
CA ILE A 140 0.62 -5.05 -16.33
C ILE A 140 1.75 -4.04 -16.23
N PHE A 141 1.41 -2.80 -15.91
CA PHE A 141 2.36 -1.71 -15.75
C PHE A 141 2.40 -1.22 -14.31
N GLY A 142 3.58 -0.75 -13.88
CA GLY A 142 3.76 -0.07 -12.60
C GLY A 142 4.09 1.39 -12.85
N GLY A 143 3.23 2.32 -12.42
CA GLY A 143 3.48 3.76 -12.55
C GLY A 143 4.12 4.31 -11.27
N LYS A 144 5.36 3.91 -10.97
CA LYS A 144 6.00 4.29 -9.70
C LYS A 144 6.64 5.68 -9.78
N ASP A 145 7.23 6.00 -10.92
CA ASP A 145 7.98 7.22 -11.18
C ASP A 145 7.98 7.53 -12.69
N GLU A 146 8.49 8.71 -13.06
CA GLU A 146 8.56 9.17 -14.46
C GLU A 146 9.29 8.17 -15.38
N ARG A 147 10.24 7.37 -14.88
CA ARG A 147 10.97 6.36 -15.68
C ARG A 147 10.09 5.19 -16.10
N SER A 148 8.93 5.03 -15.47
CA SER A 148 7.93 4.02 -15.81
C SER A 148 7.22 4.29 -17.14
N GLN A 149 7.39 5.50 -17.70
CA GLN A 149 6.82 5.92 -18.98
C GLN A 149 7.33 5.11 -20.17
N ASP A 150 8.63 4.85 -20.22
CA ASP A 150 9.27 4.18 -21.36
C ASP A 150 8.66 2.79 -21.63
N LEU A 151 8.08 2.16 -20.60
CA LEU A 151 7.46 0.83 -20.70
C LEU A 151 6.12 0.83 -21.45
N ILE A 152 5.37 1.94 -21.43
CA ILE A 152 4.06 2.04 -22.12
C ILE A 152 4.17 2.78 -23.46
N GLN A 153 5.37 3.24 -23.82
CA GLN A 153 5.59 3.86 -25.12
C GLN A 153 5.52 2.80 -26.23
N GLY A 154 4.80 3.11 -27.32
CA GLY A 154 4.75 2.28 -28.52
C GLY A 154 3.71 1.15 -28.55
N ILE A 155 2.97 0.91 -27.47
CA ILE A 155 1.85 -0.05 -27.49
C ILE A 155 0.55 0.62 -27.94
N THR A 156 -0.23 -0.08 -28.77
CA THR A 156 -1.61 0.28 -29.12
C THR A 156 -2.57 -0.45 -28.20
N LEU A 157 -3.47 0.27 -27.53
CA LEU A 157 -4.41 -0.28 -26.54
C LEU A 157 -5.86 -0.12 -26.98
N ALA A 158 -6.68 -1.12 -26.67
CA ALA A 158 -8.14 -1.08 -26.76
C ALA A 158 -8.81 -0.71 -25.43
N GLY A 159 -8.04 -0.46 -24.38
CA GLY A 159 -8.53 0.06 -23.10
C GLY A 159 -7.48 0.00 -22.02
N VAL A 160 -7.68 0.81 -20.98
CA VAL A 160 -6.75 0.88 -19.85
C VAL A 160 -7.50 0.96 -18.52
N PHE A 161 -6.99 0.23 -17.54
CA PHE A 161 -7.44 0.24 -16.16
C PHE A 161 -6.34 0.70 -15.22
N PHE A 162 -6.62 1.70 -14.38
CA PHE A 162 -5.73 2.20 -13.34
C PHE A 162 -6.31 1.92 -11.96
N ASP A 163 -5.60 1.12 -11.16
CA ASP A 163 -5.89 0.90 -9.74
C ASP A 163 -5.01 1.80 -8.88
N GLU A 164 -5.63 2.51 -7.93
CA GLU A 164 -4.97 3.52 -7.08
C GLU A 164 -4.35 4.65 -7.92
N VAL A 165 -5.09 5.15 -8.92
CA VAL A 165 -4.56 6.12 -9.92
C VAL A 165 -4.03 7.43 -9.29
N ALA A 166 -4.56 7.84 -8.14
CA ALA A 166 -4.06 9.02 -7.44
C ALA A 166 -2.58 8.88 -6.99
N LEU A 167 -2.08 7.65 -6.83
CA LEU A 167 -0.69 7.38 -6.44
C LEU A 167 0.27 7.27 -7.62
N MET A 168 -0.20 7.55 -8.85
CA MET A 168 0.61 7.49 -10.07
C MET A 168 0.96 8.89 -10.55
N PRO A 169 2.12 9.07 -11.22
CA PRO A 169 2.43 10.32 -11.91
C PRO A 169 1.38 10.65 -12.99
N GLU A 170 0.96 11.91 -13.04
CA GLU A 170 0.02 12.42 -14.06
C GLU A 170 0.51 12.12 -15.49
N SER A 171 1.80 12.32 -15.71
CA SER A 171 2.50 12.08 -16.97
C SER A 171 2.32 10.63 -17.47
N PHE A 172 2.44 9.64 -16.58
CA PHE A 172 2.26 8.23 -16.89
C PHE A 172 0.81 7.95 -17.29
N VAL A 173 -0.15 8.49 -16.55
CA VAL A 173 -1.59 8.30 -16.84
C VAL A 173 -1.94 8.94 -18.18
N ASN A 174 -1.48 10.16 -18.45
CA ASN A 174 -1.70 10.84 -19.72
C ASN A 174 -1.12 10.05 -20.90
N GLN A 175 0.12 9.56 -20.78
CA GLN A 175 0.73 8.71 -21.82
C GLN A 175 -0.06 7.42 -22.06
N ALA A 176 -0.43 6.72 -20.99
CA ALA A 176 -1.18 5.48 -21.06
C ALA A 176 -2.56 5.67 -21.70
N THR A 177 -3.28 6.75 -21.35
CA THR A 177 -4.56 7.09 -22.00
C THR A 177 -4.38 7.47 -23.47
N GLY A 178 -3.28 8.14 -23.83
CA GLY A 178 -2.93 8.46 -25.22
C GLY A 178 -2.59 7.25 -26.09
N ARG A 179 -2.37 6.07 -25.50
CA ARG A 179 -2.20 4.79 -26.23
C ARG A 179 -3.53 4.09 -26.57
N CYS A 180 -4.65 4.55 -26.02
CA CYS A 180 -5.96 3.98 -26.31
C CYS A 180 -6.50 4.55 -27.63
N SER A 181 -6.04 3.99 -28.76
CA SER A 181 -6.39 4.45 -30.11
C SER A 181 -7.31 3.50 -30.88
N VAL A 182 -7.57 2.30 -30.35
CA VAL A 182 -8.53 1.38 -30.98
C VAL A 182 -9.95 1.92 -30.78
N GLU A 183 -10.75 1.88 -31.84
CA GLU A 183 -12.15 2.31 -31.82
C GLU A 183 -12.94 1.56 -30.73
N GLY A 184 -13.76 2.29 -29.98
CA GLY A 184 -14.52 1.76 -28.85
C GLY A 184 -13.72 1.54 -27.57
N SER A 185 -12.44 1.95 -27.53
CA SER A 185 -11.64 1.88 -26.30
C SER A 185 -12.22 2.73 -25.16
N LYS A 186 -12.01 2.29 -23.92
CA LYS A 186 -12.57 2.91 -22.71
C LYS A 186 -11.53 3.05 -21.59
N PHE A 187 -11.70 4.08 -20.78
CA PHE A 187 -10.86 4.38 -19.62
C PHE A 187 -11.50 3.94 -18.29
N TRP A 188 -10.72 3.32 -17.42
CA TRP A 188 -11.21 2.80 -16.14
C TRP A 188 -10.29 3.26 -15.01
N PHE A 189 -10.78 4.13 -14.13
CA PHE A 189 -10.01 4.69 -13.02
C PHE A 189 -10.59 4.32 -11.66
N ASN A 190 -9.76 3.78 -10.78
CA ASN A 190 -10.10 3.55 -9.38
C ASN A 190 -9.08 4.24 -8.46
N CYS A 191 -9.54 4.94 -7.42
CA CYS A 191 -8.63 5.50 -6.40
C CYS A 191 -9.30 5.70 -5.04
N ASN A 192 -8.46 5.88 -4.02
CA ASN A 192 -8.87 6.57 -2.81
C ASN A 192 -8.60 8.09 -3.00
N PRO A 193 -9.41 8.96 -2.37
CA PRO A 193 -9.22 10.41 -2.46
C PRO A 193 -7.91 10.88 -1.83
N ASP A 194 -7.43 11.99 -2.37
CA ASP A 194 -6.29 12.75 -1.85
C ASP A 194 -6.71 14.22 -1.55
N GLY A 195 -5.78 15.17 -1.56
CA GLY A 195 -6.05 16.60 -1.44
C GLY A 195 -6.92 17.13 -2.58
N PRO A 196 -7.74 18.17 -2.34
CA PRO A 196 -8.67 18.70 -3.35
C PRO A 196 -7.97 19.31 -4.58
N TYR A 197 -6.70 19.71 -4.45
CA TYR A 197 -5.88 20.25 -5.54
C TYR A 197 -5.06 19.19 -6.28
N HIS A 198 -5.21 17.91 -5.91
CA HIS A 198 -4.51 16.83 -6.59
C HIS A 198 -4.89 16.78 -8.09
N TRP A 199 -3.91 16.55 -8.96
CA TRP A 199 -4.09 16.60 -10.42
C TRP A 199 -5.25 15.73 -10.92
N PHE A 200 -5.44 14.53 -10.36
CA PHE A 200 -6.53 13.64 -10.77
C PHE A 200 -7.91 14.21 -10.44
N LYS A 201 -8.03 14.93 -9.31
CA LYS A 201 -9.26 15.61 -8.94
C LYS A 201 -9.58 16.74 -9.92
N LEU A 202 -8.61 17.64 -10.12
CA LEU A 202 -8.78 18.81 -10.97
C LEU A 202 -8.93 18.46 -12.47
N ASN A 203 -8.08 17.56 -12.99
CA ASN A 203 -7.96 17.30 -14.42
C ASN A 203 -8.86 16.16 -14.92
N TRP A 204 -9.33 15.28 -14.03
CA TRP A 204 -10.18 14.13 -14.42
C TRP A 204 -11.56 14.15 -13.78
N ILE A 205 -11.67 14.25 -12.45
CA ILE A 205 -12.97 14.18 -11.76
C ILE A 205 -13.81 15.44 -12.01
N ASP A 206 -13.21 16.61 -11.89
CA ASP A 206 -13.91 17.89 -12.10
C ASP A 206 -14.21 18.15 -13.57
N LYS A 207 -13.35 17.64 -14.47
CA LYS A 207 -13.55 17.68 -15.92
C LYS A 207 -14.27 16.45 -16.49
N ARG A 208 -14.86 15.58 -15.66
CA ARG A 208 -15.48 14.33 -16.11
C ARG A 208 -16.54 14.51 -17.20
N LYS A 209 -17.32 15.61 -17.15
CA LYS A 209 -18.38 15.88 -18.13
C LYS A 209 -17.79 16.20 -19.50
N GLU A 210 -16.74 17.02 -19.53
CA GLU A 210 -15.98 17.35 -20.74
C GLU A 210 -15.35 16.09 -21.35
N LYS A 211 -14.79 15.21 -20.50
CA LYS A 211 -14.16 13.95 -20.89
C LYS A 211 -15.14 12.78 -21.12
N GLN A 212 -16.45 13.02 -21.08
CA GLN A 212 -17.49 11.97 -21.20
C GLN A 212 -17.30 10.77 -20.24
N LEU A 213 -16.86 11.02 -19.02
CA LEU A 213 -16.60 9.98 -18.00
C LEU A 213 -17.76 9.85 -17.02
N LEU A 214 -18.11 8.61 -16.69
CA LEU A 214 -18.94 8.28 -15.54
C LEU A 214 -18.18 8.52 -14.24
N TYR A 215 -18.91 8.84 -13.17
CA TYR A 215 -18.34 9.00 -11.84
C TYR A 215 -19.24 8.32 -10.80
N LEU A 216 -18.68 7.37 -10.07
CA LEU A 216 -19.33 6.68 -8.97
C LEU A 216 -18.49 6.82 -7.70
N HIS A 217 -19.07 7.47 -6.70
CA HIS A 217 -18.44 7.61 -5.39
C HIS A 217 -18.79 6.42 -4.50
N PHE A 218 -17.79 5.73 -3.93
CA PHE A 218 -17.98 4.54 -3.09
C PHE A 218 -17.69 4.79 -1.60
N THR A 219 -18.49 4.17 -0.75
CA THR A 219 -18.33 4.12 0.71
C THR A 219 -18.24 2.67 1.19
N MET A 220 -17.88 2.43 2.45
CA MET A 220 -17.90 1.07 3.00
C MET A 220 -19.29 0.41 3.00
N ASP A 221 -20.36 1.20 2.94
CA ASP A 221 -21.73 0.69 2.89
C ASP A 221 -22.09 0.09 1.52
N ASP A 222 -21.34 0.45 0.49
CA ASP A 222 -21.44 -0.17 -0.82
C ASP A 222 -20.80 -1.58 -0.86
N ASN A 223 -20.12 -2.01 0.22
CA ASN A 223 -19.60 -3.36 0.35
C ASN A 223 -20.46 -4.22 1.28
N LEU A 224 -21.39 -4.97 0.66
CA LEU A 224 -22.34 -5.82 1.38
C LEU A 224 -21.71 -7.04 2.07
N SER A 225 -20.42 -7.30 1.85
CA SER A 225 -19.73 -8.38 2.55
C SER A 225 -19.23 -8.01 3.95
N LEU A 226 -19.14 -6.71 4.25
CA LEU A 226 -18.59 -6.25 5.53
C LEU A 226 -19.71 -6.15 6.56
N SER A 227 -19.55 -6.86 7.66
CA SER A 227 -20.41 -6.67 8.83
C SER A 227 -20.15 -5.31 9.49
N GLU A 228 -21.16 -4.76 10.15
CA GLU A 228 -21.01 -3.49 10.88
C GLU A 228 -19.89 -3.51 11.92
N LYS A 229 -19.67 -4.65 12.59
CA LYS A 229 -18.54 -4.81 13.51
C LYS A 229 -17.19 -4.56 12.82
N ILE A 230 -17.03 -5.02 11.58
CA ILE A 230 -15.81 -4.82 10.80
C ILE A 230 -15.72 -3.38 10.28
N LYS A 231 -16.83 -2.80 9.84
CA LYS A 231 -16.87 -1.38 9.42
C LYS A 231 -16.48 -0.46 10.59
N THR A 232 -17.06 -0.65 11.77
CA THR A 232 -16.70 0.11 12.98
C THR A 232 -15.22 -0.04 13.33
N ARG A 233 -14.66 -1.25 13.20
CA ARG A 233 -13.22 -1.45 13.40
C ARG A 233 -12.39 -0.59 12.44
N TYR A 234 -12.77 -0.49 11.16
CA TYR A 234 -12.07 0.38 10.21
C TYR A 234 -12.28 1.86 10.52
N ARG A 235 -13.50 2.29 10.89
CA ARG A 235 -13.77 3.68 11.30
C ARG A 235 -12.84 4.11 12.45
N ASN A 236 -12.61 3.23 13.42
CA ASN A 236 -11.76 3.51 14.58
C ASN A 236 -10.25 3.54 14.27
N MET A 237 -9.82 3.16 13.07
CA MET A 237 -8.39 3.21 12.70
C MET A 237 -7.94 4.61 12.27
N TYR A 238 -8.88 5.48 11.87
CA TYR A 238 -8.58 6.76 11.26
C TYR A 238 -9.27 7.91 12.01
N THR A 239 -8.60 9.04 12.04
CA THR A 239 -9.07 10.32 12.58
C THR A 239 -8.69 11.45 11.61
N GLY A 240 -9.14 12.67 11.88
CA GLY A 240 -8.70 13.86 11.13
C GLY A 240 -8.88 13.76 9.61
N VAL A 241 -7.88 14.23 8.86
CA VAL A 241 -7.88 14.19 7.39
C VAL A 241 -7.95 12.77 6.83
N PHE A 242 -7.28 11.80 7.46
CA PHE A 242 -7.28 10.42 7.00
C PHE A 242 -8.65 9.74 7.16
N TYR A 243 -9.43 10.10 8.19
CA TYR A 243 -10.82 9.66 8.29
C TYR A 243 -11.67 10.23 7.16
N LYS A 244 -11.54 11.53 6.87
CA LYS A 244 -12.25 12.17 5.75
C LYS A 244 -11.95 11.48 4.42
N ARG A 245 -10.67 11.19 4.13
CA ARG A 245 -10.25 10.54 2.87
C ARG A 245 -10.62 9.06 2.81
N TYR A 246 -10.16 8.27 3.77
CA TYR A 246 -10.22 6.81 3.67
C TYR A 246 -11.53 6.21 4.18
N ILE A 247 -12.29 6.89 5.04
CA ILE A 247 -13.58 6.41 5.55
C ILE A 247 -14.75 7.12 4.88
N LEU A 248 -14.75 8.45 4.85
CA LEU A 248 -15.84 9.22 4.22
C LEU A 248 -15.68 9.33 2.70
N GLY A 249 -14.48 9.07 2.16
CA GLY A 249 -14.24 9.16 0.72
C GLY A 249 -14.12 10.60 0.19
N LEU A 250 -13.79 11.57 1.04
CA LEU A 250 -13.73 12.97 0.66
C LEU A 250 -12.33 13.38 0.20
N TRP A 251 -12.26 14.18 -0.88
CA TRP A 251 -11.05 14.88 -1.29
C TRP A 251 -10.80 16.06 -0.34
N ALA A 252 -10.08 15.81 0.75
CA ALA A 252 -9.91 16.74 1.86
C ALA A 252 -8.45 17.20 2.01
N MET A 253 -8.26 18.49 2.26
CA MET A 253 -6.91 19.06 2.43
C MET A 253 -6.27 18.59 3.73
N ALA A 254 -4.98 18.30 3.68
CA ALA A 254 -4.16 18.08 4.85
C ALA A 254 -3.61 19.44 5.31
N GLU A 255 -4.02 19.90 6.51
CA GLU A 255 -3.60 21.17 7.08
C GLU A 255 -3.37 21.01 8.59
N GLY A 256 -2.44 21.79 9.13
CA GLY A 256 -2.14 21.80 10.56
C GLY A 256 -1.32 20.60 11.02
N ILE A 257 -1.52 20.20 12.28
CA ILE A 257 -0.79 19.11 12.93
C ILE A 257 -1.06 17.78 12.23
N ILE A 258 0.00 17.05 11.91
CA ILE A 258 -0.08 15.76 11.21
C ILE A 258 -0.67 14.68 12.12
N TYR A 259 -0.15 14.58 13.34
CA TYR A 259 -0.58 13.60 14.32
C TYR A 259 -1.53 14.21 15.34
N ASP A 260 -2.64 14.79 14.85
CA ASP A 260 -3.69 15.42 15.68
C ASP A 260 -4.36 14.47 16.69
N MET A 261 -4.18 13.16 16.50
CA MET A 261 -4.64 12.10 17.40
C MET A 261 -3.66 11.78 18.54
N PHE A 262 -2.43 12.28 18.46
CA PHE A 262 -1.48 12.10 19.55
C PHE A 262 -1.99 12.83 20.80
N SER A 263 -1.87 12.17 21.94
CA SER A 263 -2.36 12.65 23.22
C SER A 263 -1.45 12.10 24.29
N GLU A 264 -0.81 12.98 25.07
CA GLU A 264 0.08 12.57 26.14
C GLU A 264 -0.62 11.65 27.15
N ALA A 265 -1.87 11.94 27.49
CA ALA A 265 -2.67 11.12 28.41
C ALA A 265 -2.87 9.66 27.96
N GLN A 266 -2.85 9.41 26.64
CA GLN A 266 -3.04 8.07 26.08
C GLN A 266 -1.72 7.41 25.66
N HIS A 267 -0.79 8.19 25.16
CA HIS A 267 0.40 7.71 24.44
C HIS A 267 1.70 7.90 25.20
N VAL A 268 1.72 8.70 26.27
CA VAL A 268 2.90 8.91 27.10
C VAL A 268 2.70 8.25 28.45
N LYS A 269 3.66 7.45 28.89
CA LYS A 269 3.61 6.75 30.17
C LYS A 269 4.95 6.86 30.88
N ASP A 270 4.89 6.93 32.20
CA ASP A 270 6.07 6.73 33.03
C ASP A 270 6.59 5.29 32.87
N PRO A 271 7.91 5.07 32.74
CA PRO A 271 8.51 3.74 32.64
C PRO A 271 8.03 2.74 33.68
N SER A 272 7.80 3.19 34.92
CA SER A 272 7.35 2.31 36.02
C SER A 272 6.00 1.62 35.74
N LEU A 273 5.18 2.18 34.84
CA LEU A 273 3.87 1.65 34.48
C LEU A 273 3.94 0.48 33.48
N PHE A 274 5.04 0.33 32.75
CA PHE A 274 5.15 -0.67 31.68
C PHE A 274 6.43 -1.49 31.70
N GLU A 275 7.43 -1.16 32.52
CA GLU A 275 8.70 -1.88 32.60
C GLU A 275 8.50 -3.39 32.80
N LYS A 276 7.55 -3.77 33.67
CA LYS A 276 7.19 -5.18 33.94
C LYS A 276 6.52 -5.90 32.77
N LEU A 277 6.04 -5.16 31.78
CA LEU A 277 5.41 -5.71 30.57
C LEU A 277 6.44 -5.97 29.47
N LEU A 278 7.63 -5.37 29.54
CA LEU A 278 8.64 -5.45 28.49
C LEU A 278 9.21 -6.87 28.39
N LEU A 279 9.39 -7.31 27.14
CA LEU A 279 10.09 -8.57 26.87
C LEU A 279 11.60 -8.34 26.91
N ASP A 280 12.33 -9.29 27.49
CA ASP A 280 13.81 -9.30 27.49
C ASP A 280 14.41 -9.47 26.08
N SER A 281 13.58 -9.65 25.06
CA SER A 281 13.96 -9.83 23.66
C SER A 281 13.05 -9.04 22.73
N ASN A 282 13.47 -8.85 21.48
CA ASN A 282 12.79 -8.03 20.45
C ASN A 282 12.93 -6.53 20.69
N ARG A 283 14.14 -6.07 20.98
CA ARG A 283 14.49 -4.66 20.97
C ARG A 283 14.96 -4.23 19.59
N TYR A 284 14.57 -3.04 19.15
CA TYR A 284 15.05 -2.43 17.91
C TYR A 284 15.44 -0.99 18.18
N VAL A 285 16.42 -0.49 17.43
CA VAL A 285 16.69 0.94 17.37
C VAL A 285 16.20 1.46 16.03
N SER A 286 15.48 2.57 16.00
CA SER A 286 15.28 3.34 14.78
C SER A 286 16.13 4.60 14.79
N CYS A 287 16.71 4.89 13.64
CA CYS A 287 17.66 5.98 13.46
C CYS A 287 17.20 6.89 12.32
N ASP A 288 17.11 8.19 12.62
CA ASP A 288 17.18 9.25 11.61
C ASP A 288 18.57 9.89 11.69
N TYR A 289 19.29 9.91 10.57
CA TYR A 289 20.70 10.27 10.53
C TYR A 289 20.89 11.64 9.86
N GLY A 290 21.51 12.57 10.57
CA GLY A 290 21.81 13.91 10.12
C GLY A 290 23.21 14.35 10.54
N THR A 291 24.03 14.80 9.58
CA THR A 291 25.35 15.37 9.88
C THR A 291 25.24 16.82 10.35
N GLN A 292 24.41 17.62 9.69
CA GLN A 292 24.12 19.01 10.07
C GLN A 292 22.81 19.15 10.84
N ASN A 293 21.80 18.37 10.46
CA ASN A 293 20.52 18.26 11.16
C ASN A 293 20.65 17.26 12.31
N ALA A 294 19.60 17.11 13.13
CA ALA A 294 19.68 16.20 14.26
C ALA A 294 19.87 14.74 13.83
N THR A 295 20.70 14.01 14.58
CA THR A 295 20.71 12.55 14.58
C THR A 295 19.92 12.05 15.78
N VAL A 296 19.00 11.13 15.53
CA VAL A 296 18.05 10.61 16.53
C VAL A 296 18.13 9.09 16.59
N PHE A 297 18.25 8.53 17.80
CA PHE A 297 18.06 7.11 18.06
C PHE A 297 16.89 6.90 19.02
N LEU A 298 15.96 6.03 18.63
CA LEU A 298 14.82 5.64 19.47
C LEU A 298 14.87 4.15 19.76
N LEU A 299 14.86 3.78 21.03
CA LEU A 299 14.87 2.39 21.47
C LEU A 299 13.44 1.90 21.62
N TRP A 300 13.10 0.86 20.87
CA TRP A 300 11.78 0.24 20.85
C TRP A 300 11.81 -1.14 21.47
N GLU A 301 10.94 -1.37 22.44
CA GLU A 301 10.83 -2.63 23.17
C GLU A 301 9.40 -3.16 23.07
N LYS A 302 9.26 -4.46 22.87
CA LYS A 302 7.95 -5.08 22.71
C LYS A 302 7.41 -5.52 24.07
N GLY A 303 6.17 -5.14 24.38
CA GLY A 303 5.45 -5.63 25.54
C GLY A 303 4.80 -7.00 25.32
N THR A 304 4.55 -7.70 26.43
CA THR A 304 3.76 -8.95 26.50
C THR A 304 2.30 -8.75 26.06
N ASP A 305 1.79 -7.52 26.22
CA ASP A 305 0.49 -7.04 25.74
C ASP A 305 0.42 -6.80 24.21
N GLY A 306 1.55 -6.94 23.52
CA GLY A 306 1.69 -6.70 22.09
C GLY A 306 1.75 -5.22 21.69
N VAL A 307 1.93 -4.30 22.64
CA VAL A 307 2.25 -2.89 22.41
C VAL A 307 3.76 -2.73 22.25
N TRP A 308 4.18 -1.72 21.49
CA TRP A 308 5.59 -1.33 21.41
C TRP A 308 5.84 -0.04 22.18
N TYR A 309 6.87 -0.07 23.02
CA TYR A 309 7.24 1.02 23.91
C TYR A 309 8.52 1.66 23.39
N CYS A 310 8.51 2.96 23.11
CA CYS A 310 9.71 3.75 22.89
C CYS A 310 10.25 4.17 24.26
N THR A 311 11.30 3.49 24.72
CA THR A 311 11.74 3.54 26.13
C THR A 311 12.87 4.52 26.38
N LYS A 312 13.70 4.76 25.37
CA LYS A 312 14.82 5.71 25.42
C LYS A 312 14.90 6.52 24.13
N GLU A 313 15.37 7.75 24.27
CA GLU A 313 15.69 8.66 23.17
C GLU A 313 17.16 9.13 23.29
N TYR A 314 17.85 9.15 22.15
CA TYR A 314 19.06 9.94 21.93
C TYR A 314 18.72 10.98 20.87
N TYR A 315 19.10 12.23 21.11
CA TYR A 315 18.83 13.34 20.21
C TYR A 315 20.03 14.28 20.23
N TYR A 316 20.70 14.46 19.09
CA TYR A 316 21.85 15.34 18.97
C TYR A 316 21.74 16.20 17.71
N SER A 317 21.70 17.52 17.88
CA SER A 317 21.68 18.48 16.79
C SER A 317 23.01 19.20 16.69
N GLY A 318 23.81 18.89 15.66
CA GLY A 318 25.10 19.53 15.48
C GLY A 318 25.01 21.05 15.23
N ARG A 319 23.84 21.52 14.77
CA ARG A 319 23.53 22.95 14.65
C ARG A 319 23.29 23.61 16.00
N GLU A 320 22.51 23.00 16.88
CA GLU A 320 22.18 23.57 18.20
C GLU A 320 23.38 23.51 19.14
N GLU A 321 24.14 22.43 19.08
CA GLU A 321 25.34 22.19 19.90
C GLU A 321 26.58 22.91 19.33
N GLY A 322 26.49 23.50 18.13
CA GLY A 322 27.59 24.19 17.45
C GLY A 322 28.78 23.29 17.07
N LYS A 323 28.64 21.96 17.18
CA LYS A 323 29.68 20.97 16.89
C LYS A 323 29.08 19.83 16.07
N GLN A 324 29.72 19.48 14.95
CA GLN A 324 29.33 18.29 14.18
C GLN A 324 30.01 17.04 14.74
N LYS A 325 29.34 15.89 14.59
CA LYS A 325 29.90 14.56 14.88
C LYS A 325 30.08 13.77 13.60
N THR A 326 31.11 12.95 13.59
CA THR A 326 31.42 11.99 12.53
C THR A 326 30.62 10.70 12.70
N ASP A 327 30.59 9.86 11.66
CA ASP A 327 29.96 8.53 11.70
C ASP A 327 30.50 7.66 12.85
N ALA A 328 31.80 7.76 13.13
CA ALA A 328 32.43 7.02 14.21
C ALA A 328 31.98 7.54 15.58
N GLU A 329 31.93 8.86 15.78
CA GLU A 329 31.47 9.45 17.05
C GLU A 329 29.99 9.14 17.31
N TYR A 330 29.13 9.18 16.29
CA TYR A 330 27.74 8.76 16.45
C TYR A 330 27.59 7.27 16.76
N ALA A 331 28.47 6.43 16.22
CA ALA A 331 28.48 5.01 16.54
C ALA A 331 29.01 4.73 17.96
N ASP A 332 30.01 5.48 18.43
CA ASP A 332 30.48 5.45 19.82
C ASP A 332 29.36 5.85 20.78
N ASP A 333 28.65 6.94 20.47
CA ASP A 333 27.50 7.39 21.24
C ASP A 333 26.40 6.33 21.30
N LEU A 334 26.11 5.66 20.18
CA LEU A 334 25.11 4.60 20.13
C LEU A 334 25.48 3.42 21.04
N GLU A 335 26.74 2.97 20.99
CA GLU A 335 27.23 1.86 21.83
C GLU A 335 27.17 2.21 23.32
N ASN A 336 27.60 3.43 23.67
CA ASN A 336 27.53 3.94 25.03
C ASN A 336 26.07 4.09 25.51
N TRP A 337 25.20 4.62 24.67
CA TRP A 337 23.79 4.84 24.98
C TRP A 337 23.00 3.53 25.13
N LEU A 338 23.37 2.49 24.37
CA LEU A 338 22.81 1.15 24.54
C LEU A 338 23.27 0.49 25.84
N ASP A 339 24.44 0.84 26.39
CA ASP A 339 25.01 0.30 27.63
C ASP A 339 24.90 -1.24 27.71
N LYS A 340 25.50 -1.92 26.72
CA LYS A 340 25.50 -3.39 26.58
C LYS A 340 24.11 -4.02 26.36
N MET A 341 23.06 -3.23 26.14
CA MET A 341 21.74 -3.75 25.83
C MET A 341 21.72 -4.43 24.46
N GLU A 342 21.31 -5.70 24.44
CA GLU A 342 21.19 -6.44 23.19
C GLU A 342 19.97 -5.98 22.38
N ILE A 343 20.22 -5.66 21.10
CA ILE A 343 19.19 -5.28 20.13
C ILE A 343 19.20 -6.22 18.94
N ARG A 344 18.03 -6.40 18.32
CA ARG A 344 17.90 -7.28 17.15
C ARG A 344 18.46 -6.69 15.88
N ALA A 345 18.26 -5.38 15.70
CA ALA A 345 18.74 -4.62 14.55
C ALA A 345 18.52 -3.12 14.76
N ILE A 346 19.27 -2.33 14.00
CA ILE A 346 19.06 -0.91 13.81
C ILE A 346 18.36 -0.68 12.47
N ILE A 347 17.32 0.14 12.48
CA ILE A 347 16.54 0.53 11.30
C ILE A 347 17.03 1.91 10.88
N VAL A 348 17.55 2.02 9.66
CA VAL A 348 18.21 3.24 9.16
C VAL A 348 17.71 3.57 7.75
N ASP A 349 17.56 4.84 7.43
CA ASP A 349 17.25 5.26 6.06
C ASP A 349 18.30 4.72 5.07
N PRO A 350 17.89 4.11 3.93
CA PRO A 350 18.81 3.65 2.90
C PRO A 350 19.82 4.67 2.37
N ALA A 351 19.53 5.97 2.47
CA ALA A 351 20.37 7.08 2.02
C ALA A 351 21.58 7.33 2.93
N ALA A 352 21.54 6.91 4.20
CA ALA A 352 22.65 7.05 5.15
C ALA A 352 23.74 5.96 4.94
N ALA A 353 24.24 5.83 3.72
CA ALA A 353 25.09 4.71 3.31
C ALA A 353 26.42 4.62 4.07
N SER A 354 27.04 5.77 4.40
CA SER A 354 28.30 5.83 5.16
C SER A 354 28.10 5.33 6.59
N PHE A 355 27.08 5.85 7.29
CA PHE A 355 26.77 5.43 8.64
C PHE A 355 26.33 3.96 8.73
N ILE A 356 25.58 3.46 7.73
CA ILE A 356 25.27 2.03 7.61
C ILE A 356 26.54 1.17 7.51
N ALA A 357 27.55 1.63 6.76
CA ALA A 357 28.81 0.90 6.63
C ALA A 357 29.58 0.87 7.96
N GLU A 358 29.63 1.99 8.68
CA GLU A 358 30.27 2.09 10.00
C GLU A 358 29.60 1.18 11.02
N LEU A 359 28.26 1.23 11.15
CA LEU A 359 27.53 0.37 12.08
C LEU A 359 27.71 -1.12 11.77
N ARG A 360 27.77 -1.50 10.49
CA ARG A 360 28.05 -2.90 10.09
C ARG A 360 29.45 -3.34 10.45
N LYS A 361 30.44 -2.45 10.31
CA LYS A 361 31.83 -2.72 10.69
C LYS A 361 31.94 -3.01 12.19
N ARG A 362 31.11 -2.37 13.01
CA ARG A 362 30.97 -2.60 14.45
C ARG A 362 30.11 -3.81 14.83
N GLY A 363 29.62 -4.56 13.85
CA GLY A 363 28.87 -5.81 14.07
C GLY A 363 27.35 -5.63 14.26
N PHE A 364 26.81 -4.41 14.14
CA PHE A 364 25.37 -4.21 14.21
C PHE A 364 24.64 -4.75 12.99
N LYS A 365 23.51 -5.40 13.25
CA LYS A 365 22.59 -5.82 12.19
C LYS A 365 21.76 -4.63 11.72
N ILE A 366 21.79 -4.35 10.42
CA ILE A 366 21.04 -3.24 9.81
C ILE A 366 19.82 -3.74 9.03
N ILE A 367 18.68 -3.08 9.26
CA ILE A 367 17.49 -3.18 8.43
C ILE A 367 17.31 -1.84 7.71
N LYS A 368 17.31 -1.85 6.38
CA LYS A 368 16.98 -0.66 5.60
C LYS A 368 15.52 -0.27 5.84
N ALA A 369 15.28 0.97 6.22
CA ALA A 369 13.94 1.48 6.47
C ALA A 369 13.09 1.44 5.19
N LYS A 370 11.80 1.13 5.35
CA LYS A 370 10.81 1.54 4.36
C LYS A 370 10.52 3.02 4.63
N ASN A 371 10.76 3.89 3.65
CA ASN A 371 10.76 5.34 3.85
C ASN A 371 9.71 6.10 3.01
N ASP A 372 8.69 5.42 2.47
CA ASP A 372 7.51 6.09 1.90
C ASP A 372 6.86 6.97 2.98
N VAL A 373 6.79 8.27 2.72
CA VAL A 373 6.46 9.29 3.74
C VAL A 373 4.98 9.22 4.07
N GLU A 374 4.11 9.33 3.06
CA GLU A 374 2.66 9.38 3.25
C GLU A 374 2.11 8.05 3.82
N ASP A 375 2.49 6.91 3.22
CA ASP A 375 2.07 5.59 3.71
C ASP A 375 2.61 5.34 5.14
N GLY A 376 3.80 5.85 5.44
CA GLY A 376 4.42 5.81 6.75
C GLY A 376 3.65 6.62 7.80
N ILE A 377 3.37 7.90 7.52
CA ILE A 377 2.58 8.80 8.38
C ILE A 377 1.21 8.19 8.67
N ARG A 378 0.51 7.71 7.64
CA ARG A 378 -0.81 7.07 7.79
C ARG A 378 -0.74 5.85 8.72
N LEU A 379 0.31 5.05 8.63
CA LEU A 379 0.47 3.89 9.50
C LEU A 379 0.79 4.29 10.95
N VAL A 380 1.64 5.29 11.17
CA VAL A 380 1.91 5.83 12.52
C VAL A 380 0.60 6.32 13.15
N ALA A 381 -0.18 7.15 12.45
CA ALA A 381 -1.49 7.60 12.89
C ALA A 381 -2.42 6.43 13.27
N THR A 382 -2.44 5.36 12.45
CA THR A 382 -3.21 4.15 12.75
C THR A 382 -2.73 3.46 14.04
N LYS A 383 -1.41 3.40 14.30
CA LYS A 383 -0.86 2.76 15.50
C LYS A 383 -1.11 3.59 16.76
N LEU A 384 -1.13 4.92 16.65
CA LEU A 384 -1.55 5.82 17.73
C LEU A 384 -3.03 5.57 18.08
N ASN A 385 -3.94 5.67 17.09
CA ASN A 385 -5.37 5.44 17.31
C ASN A 385 -5.70 4.07 17.95
N LEU A 386 -4.94 3.03 17.58
CA LEU A 386 -5.10 1.68 18.15
C LEU A 386 -4.30 1.45 19.44
N GLN A 387 -3.61 2.47 19.96
CA GLN A 387 -2.72 2.44 21.13
C GLN A 387 -1.72 1.27 21.06
N LYS A 388 -1.11 1.08 19.88
CA LYS A 388 -0.11 0.03 19.61
C LYS A 388 1.32 0.51 19.73
N ILE A 389 1.52 1.81 19.91
CA ILE A 389 2.80 2.41 20.26
C ILE A 389 2.58 3.36 21.44
N VAL A 390 3.52 3.36 22.37
CA VAL A 390 3.55 4.19 23.57
C VAL A 390 4.96 4.75 23.74
N PHE A 391 5.08 5.95 24.29
CA PHE A 391 6.34 6.64 24.52
C PHE A 391 6.58 6.82 26.02
N SER A 392 7.82 6.62 26.42
CA SER A 392 8.29 6.98 27.76
C SER A 392 8.23 8.49 27.96
N THR A 393 7.97 8.94 29.19
CA THR A 393 8.16 10.34 29.61
C THR A 393 9.59 10.86 29.36
N ALA A 394 10.57 9.95 29.23
CA ALA A 394 11.95 10.29 28.89
C ALA A 394 12.17 10.70 27.42
N CYS A 395 11.22 10.43 26.50
CA CYS A 395 11.32 10.77 25.08
C CYS A 395 10.87 12.21 24.80
N ILE A 396 11.53 13.18 25.45
CA ILE A 396 11.12 14.58 25.52
C ILE A 396 11.04 15.23 24.13
N ASN A 397 12.03 15.01 23.27
CA ASN A 397 12.06 15.68 21.95
C ASN A 397 11.04 15.05 21.01
N THR A 398 10.90 13.73 21.03
CA THR A 398 9.84 13.01 20.30
C THR A 398 8.45 13.55 20.67
N ILE A 399 8.17 13.77 21.96
CA ILE A 399 6.88 14.31 22.42
C ILE A 399 6.67 15.74 21.89
N LYS A 400 7.69 16.60 21.95
CA LYS A 400 7.63 17.97 21.39
C LYS A 400 7.40 17.99 19.88
N GLU A 401 8.08 17.10 19.15
CA GLU A 401 7.92 17.01 17.69
C GLU A 401 6.52 16.54 17.30
N PHE A 402 5.88 15.62 18.05
CA PHE A 402 4.48 15.27 17.80
C PHE A 402 3.53 16.47 17.84
N ALA A 403 3.80 17.45 18.72
CA ALA A 403 3.02 18.68 18.84
C ALA A 403 3.36 19.76 17.81
N SER A 404 4.45 19.59 17.04
CA SER A 404 4.98 20.62 16.12
C SER A 404 5.05 20.17 14.67
N TYR A 405 4.89 18.87 14.40
CA TYR A 405 4.97 18.28 13.07
C TYR A 405 3.71 18.58 12.25
N ILE A 406 3.86 19.43 11.23
CA ILE A 406 2.74 20.00 10.45
C ILE A 406 2.83 19.67 8.95
N TRP A 407 1.68 19.68 8.29
CA TRP A 407 1.57 19.63 6.83
C TRP A 407 2.07 20.92 6.18
N ASP A 408 2.77 20.78 5.04
CA ASP A 408 3.17 21.92 4.21
C ASP A 408 1.98 22.44 3.41
N LYS A 409 1.42 23.57 3.87
CA LYS A 409 0.29 24.23 3.22
C LYS A 409 0.56 24.58 1.75
N LYS A 410 1.76 25.07 1.43
CA LYS A 410 2.11 25.45 0.04
C LYS A 410 2.20 24.23 -0.85
N ALA A 411 2.66 23.11 -0.32
CA ALA A 411 2.66 21.85 -1.05
C ALA A 411 1.23 21.37 -1.32
N ALA A 412 0.37 21.40 -0.30
CA ALA A 412 -1.03 20.96 -0.41
C ALA A 412 -1.82 21.80 -1.43
N GLU A 413 -1.57 23.12 -1.49
CA GLU A 413 -2.13 24.03 -2.51
C GLU A 413 -1.70 23.65 -3.94
N ASN A 414 -0.52 23.05 -4.10
CA ASN A 414 -0.03 22.51 -5.38
C ASN A 414 -0.42 21.05 -5.61
N GLY A 415 -1.28 20.47 -4.76
CA GLY A 415 -1.75 19.09 -4.89
C GLY A 415 -0.78 18.03 -4.37
N GLU A 416 0.23 18.41 -3.59
CA GLU A 416 1.18 17.50 -2.94
C GLU A 416 1.01 17.47 -1.43
N ASP A 417 0.80 16.29 -0.85
CA ASP A 417 0.78 16.11 0.59
C ASP A 417 2.17 15.76 1.12
N LYS A 418 2.84 16.73 1.75
CA LYS A 418 4.12 16.49 2.43
C LYS A 418 4.26 17.28 3.72
N PRO A 419 4.99 16.76 4.71
CA PRO A 419 5.30 17.49 5.92
C PRO A 419 6.25 18.67 5.64
N VAL A 420 6.20 19.70 6.49
CA VAL A 420 7.28 20.69 6.57
C VAL A 420 8.51 20.00 7.15
N LYS A 421 9.68 20.18 6.50
CA LYS A 421 10.97 19.63 6.95
C LYS A 421 11.57 20.43 8.12
N GLN A 422 10.83 20.50 9.21
CA GLN A 422 11.21 21.15 10.46
C GLN A 422 10.62 20.35 11.61
N TYR A 423 11.44 20.08 12.64
CA TYR A 423 11.01 19.29 13.81
C TYR A 423 10.46 17.91 13.40
N ASP A 424 11.15 17.24 12.47
CA ASP A 424 10.72 15.99 11.84
C ASP A 424 11.67 14.81 12.09
N HIS A 425 12.76 15.00 12.82
CA HIS A 425 13.83 14.01 12.98
C HIS A 425 13.38 12.79 13.81
N ALA A 426 12.79 13.03 14.97
CA ALA A 426 12.18 11.96 15.75
C ALA A 426 10.94 11.39 15.04
N MET A 427 10.16 12.22 14.35
CA MET A 427 9.00 11.75 13.57
C MET A 427 9.40 10.78 12.46
N ASP A 428 10.52 11.03 11.80
CA ASP A 428 11.09 10.15 10.78
C ASP A 428 11.62 8.86 11.38
N ALA A 429 12.34 8.92 12.52
CA ALA A 429 12.78 7.72 13.24
C ALA A 429 11.58 6.84 13.67
N VAL A 430 10.52 7.45 14.23
CA VAL A 430 9.26 6.75 14.58
C VAL A 430 8.64 6.11 13.34
N ARG A 431 8.54 6.86 12.24
CA ARG A 431 7.98 6.39 10.96
C ARG A 431 8.76 5.21 10.41
N TYR A 432 10.09 5.25 10.43
CA TYR A 432 10.93 4.15 9.98
C TYR A 432 10.71 2.88 10.80
N PHE A 433 10.64 2.99 12.12
CA PHE A 433 10.31 1.87 12.99
C PHE A 433 8.94 1.28 12.64
N VAL A 434 7.90 2.12 12.70
CA VAL A 434 6.51 1.70 12.52
C VAL A 434 6.33 1.08 11.13
N TYR A 435 6.80 1.72 10.07
CA TYR A 435 6.57 1.23 8.72
C TYR A 435 7.37 -0.02 8.37
N THR A 436 8.55 -0.18 8.96
CA THR A 436 9.43 -1.34 8.70
C THR A 436 9.05 -2.56 9.53
N ILE A 437 8.74 -2.38 10.81
CA ILE A 437 8.50 -3.47 11.78
C ILE A 437 7.01 -3.76 11.95
N LEU A 438 6.19 -2.72 12.10
CA LEU A 438 4.74 -2.83 12.31
C LEU A 438 3.95 -2.78 10.99
N GLY A 439 4.58 -2.32 9.91
CA GLY A 439 4.05 -2.42 8.56
C GLY A 439 3.99 -3.88 8.16
N GLU A 440 2.79 -4.36 7.84
CA GLU A 440 2.55 -5.78 7.57
C GLU A 440 3.57 -6.33 6.56
N ARG A 441 4.29 -7.38 6.95
CA ARG A 441 4.65 -8.41 5.96
C ARG A 441 3.39 -9.25 5.80
N PRO A 442 2.77 -9.33 4.60
CA PRO A 442 1.63 -10.20 4.42
C PRO A 442 2.11 -11.64 4.63
N ARG A 443 1.91 -12.19 5.82
CA ARG A 443 1.83 -13.64 5.96
C ARG A 443 0.63 -14.03 5.11
N LEU A 444 0.85 -14.82 4.07
CA LEU A 444 -0.21 -15.55 3.40
C LEU A 444 -1.00 -16.29 4.50
N ASN A 445 -2.11 -15.70 4.93
CA ASN A 445 -3.00 -16.32 5.88
C ASN A 445 -3.64 -17.50 5.16
N ARG A 446 -2.98 -18.67 5.22
CA ARG A 446 -3.52 -19.96 4.76
C ARG A 446 -4.78 -20.40 5.54
N LYS A 447 -5.26 -19.61 6.51
CA LYS A 447 -6.42 -19.89 7.36
C LYS A 447 -7.51 -18.83 7.36
N VAL A 448 -7.55 -17.90 6.40
CA VAL A 448 -8.80 -17.15 6.16
C VAL A 448 -9.68 -18.03 5.29
N LYS A 449 -10.58 -18.80 5.92
CA LYS A 449 -11.83 -19.19 5.24
C LYS A 449 -12.50 -17.90 4.81
N GLY A 450 -12.90 -17.84 3.54
CA GLY A 450 -13.37 -16.64 2.85
C GLY A 450 -14.18 -15.68 3.73
N GLY A 451 -13.73 -14.43 3.72
CA GLY A 451 -14.40 -13.27 4.28
C GLY A 451 -13.95 -12.10 3.43
N ILE A 452 -14.74 -11.86 2.39
CA ILE A 452 -14.62 -10.94 1.25
C ILE A 452 -14.04 -9.57 1.59
#